data_AF-A0A542Z7Z8-F1
#
_entry.id   AF-A0A542Z7Z8-F1
#
_cell.length_a   1.000
_cell.length_b   1.000
_cell.length_c   1.000
_cell.angle_alpha   90.00
_cell.angle_beta   90.00
_cell.angle_gamma   90.00
#
_symmetry.space_group_name_H-M   'P 1'
#
loop_
_entity.id
_entity.type
_entity.pdbx_description
1 polymer ?
#
loop_
_entity_poly.entity_id
_entity_poly.type
_entity_poly.pdbx_seq_one_letter_code
_entity_poly.pdbx_strand_id
1 'polypeptide(L)'
;MQLTLATVVSGLAARRHGSDPHAAGLAFVAFGACFGGLGLLGIGVSLARRLRWVPATGRVVGVVDGKAGPLPRVEYVDPEGIHRHFTSGFSINDEALLLEGTTVAVLVNPKDPGEGMINSGRLAGLRIGLMVCGAVALVGLLLAVVGALLLRSGGGPATGW
;
A
#
# COMPACT_ATOMS: atom_id res chain seq x y z
N MET A 1 30.55 22.81 -14.23
CA MET A 1 29.54 21.84 -14.70
C MET A 1 29.94 20.45 -14.23
N GLN A 2 29.33 19.97 -13.14
CA GLN A 2 29.63 18.67 -12.55
C GLN A 2 28.83 17.59 -13.28
N LEU A 3 29.48 16.88 -14.22
CA LEU A 3 29.02 15.58 -14.67
C LEU A 3 29.04 14.65 -13.44
N THR A 4 27.88 14.39 -12.87
CA THR A 4 27.72 13.51 -11.71
C THR A 4 28.30 12.15 -12.04
N LEU A 5 29.26 11.71 -11.22
CA LEU A 5 29.95 10.41 -11.26
C LEU A 5 29.00 9.21 -11.50
N ALA A 6 27.73 9.33 -11.09
CA ALA A 6 26.67 8.37 -11.37
C ALA A 6 26.49 8.07 -12.88
N THR A 7 26.56 9.09 -13.74
CA THR A 7 26.37 8.95 -15.19
C THR A 7 27.52 8.19 -15.85
N VAL A 8 28.75 8.36 -15.35
CA VAL A 8 29.94 7.66 -15.85
C VAL A 8 29.93 6.20 -15.39
N VAL A 9 29.53 5.92 -14.14
CA VAL A 9 29.47 4.55 -13.61
C VAL A 9 28.36 3.74 -14.28
N SER A 10 27.19 4.33 -14.55
CA SER A 10 26.13 3.67 -15.32
C SER A 10 26.52 3.40 -16.77
N GLY A 11 27.26 4.31 -17.42
CA GLY A 11 27.77 4.12 -18.78
C GLY A 11 28.86 3.06 -18.90
N LEU A 12 29.71 2.91 -17.87
CA LEU A 12 30.76 1.90 -17.85
C LEU A 12 30.23 0.49 -17.56
N ALA A 13 29.21 0.37 -16.70
CA ALA A 13 28.56 -0.91 -16.42
C ALA A 13 27.81 -1.45 -17.64
N ALA A 14 27.19 -0.57 -18.44
CA ALA A 14 26.46 -0.93 -19.65
C ALA A 14 27.36 -1.40 -20.81
N ARG A 15 28.65 -1.00 -20.85
CA ARG A 15 29.59 -1.44 -21.90
C ARG A 15 30.28 -2.78 -21.61
N ARG A 16 30.29 -3.24 -20.36
CA ARG A 16 31.09 -4.41 -19.97
C ARG A 16 30.34 -5.75 -20.03
N HIS A 17 29.02 -5.69 -20.06
CA HIS A 17 28.17 -6.86 -20.33
C HIS A 17 27.29 -6.52 -21.52
N GLY A 18 27.42 -7.27 -22.61
CA GLY A 18 26.58 -7.15 -23.81
C GLY A 18 25.13 -7.59 -23.53
N SER A 19 24.47 -6.95 -22.58
CA SER A 19 23.05 -7.16 -22.28
C SER A 19 22.26 -6.24 -23.20
N ASP A 20 21.54 -6.85 -24.14
CA ASP A 20 20.65 -6.14 -25.06
C ASP A 20 19.73 -5.16 -24.31
N PRO A 21 19.66 -3.89 -24.73
CA PRO A 21 18.81 -2.89 -24.09
C PRO A 21 17.32 -3.28 -24.12
N HIS A 22 16.93 -4.13 -25.08
CA HIS A 22 15.60 -4.72 -25.16
C HIS A 22 15.32 -5.76 -24.06
N ALA A 23 16.34 -6.54 -23.66
CA ALA A 23 16.22 -7.51 -22.57
C ALA A 23 16.08 -6.81 -21.21
N ALA A 24 16.80 -5.70 -21.01
CA ALA A 24 16.65 -4.87 -19.81
C ALA A 24 15.25 -4.25 -19.73
N GLY A 25 14.72 -3.73 -20.84
CA GLY A 25 13.36 -3.19 -20.91
C GLY A 25 12.28 -4.25 -20.62
N LEU A 26 12.41 -5.45 -21.19
CA LEU A 26 11.50 -6.58 -20.95
C LEU A 26 11.52 -7.04 -19.49
N ALA A 27 12.70 -7.15 -18.88
CA ALA A 27 12.84 -7.52 -17.47
C ALA A 27 12.13 -6.52 -16.55
N PHE A 28 12.20 -5.22 -16.86
CA PHE A 28 11.52 -4.18 -16.09
C PHE A 28 10.00 -4.23 -16.22
N VAL A 29 9.47 -4.45 -17.43
CA VAL A 29 8.03 -4.61 -17.65
C VAL A 29 7.51 -5.85 -16.92
N ALA A 30 8.25 -6.97 -17.00
CA ALA A 30 7.91 -8.19 -16.29
C ALA A 30 7.92 -8.00 -14.77
N PHE A 31 8.90 -7.27 -14.23
CA PHE A 31 8.96 -6.95 -12.81
C PHE A 31 7.79 -6.07 -12.37
N GLY A 32 7.48 -5.01 -13.13
CA GLY A 32 6.33 -4.15 -12.88
C GLY A 32 5.00 -4.90 -12.93
N ALA A 33 4.82 -5.79 -13.91
CA ALA A 33 3.63 -6.63 -14.03
C ALA A 33 3.50 -7.61 -12.86
N CYS A 34 4.62 -8.20 -12.40
CA CYS A 34 4.63 -9.13 -11.27
C CYS A 34 4.23 -8.43 -9.97
N PHE A 35 4.80 -7.25 -9.68
CA PHE A 35 4.42 -6.45 -8.51
C PHE A 35 2.99 -5.90 -8.59
N GLY A 36 2.54 -5.48 -9.77
CA GLY A 36 1.15 -5.07 -10.01
C GLY A 36 0.17 -6.21 -9.75
N GLY A 37 0.49 -7.42 -10.24
CA GLY A 37 -0.30 -8.63 -10.02
C GLY A 37 -0.35 -9.03 -8.55
N LEU A 38 0.80 -9.03 -7.85
CA LEU A 38 0.85 -9.30 -6.41
C LEU A 38 0.06 -8.26 -5.59
N GLY A 39 0.15 -6.98 -5.96
CA GLY A 39 -0.62 -5.91 -5.33
C GLY A 39 -2.14 -6.11 -5.50
N LEU A 40 -2.58 -6.39 -6.71
CA LEU A 40 -3.99 -6.70 -7.01
C LEU A 40 -4.48 -7.94 -6.24
N LEU A 41 -3.65 -8.98 -6.13
CA LEU A 41 -3.98 -10.19 -5.40
C LEU A 41 -4.10 -9.91 -3.88
N GLY A 42 -3.20 -9.10 -3.32
CA GLY A 42 -3.27 -8.64 -1.93
C GLY A 42 -4.53 -7.81 -1.63
N ILE A 43 -4.92 -6.93 -2.55
CA ILE A 43 -6.17 -6.16 -2.48
C ILE A 43 -7.37 -7.12 -2.54
N GLY A 44 -7.37 -8.06 -3.49
CA GLY A 44 -8.44 -9.04 -3.67
C GLY A 44 -8.65 -9.92 -2.44
N VAL A 45 -7.56 -10.45 -1.87
CA VAL A 45 -7.60 -11.26 -0.63
C VAL A 45 -8.09 -10.42 0.56
N SER A 46 -7.69 -9.15 0.64
CA SER A 46 -8.20 -8.25 1.69
C SER A 46 -9.69 -7.96 1.52
N LEU A 47 -10.16 -7.72 0.30
CA LEU A 47 -11.58 -7.51 0.00
C LEU A 47 -12.40 -8.77 0.34
N ALA A 48 -11.93 -9.94 -0.11
CA ALA A 48 -12.60 -11.22 0.13
C ALA A 48 -12.68 -11.56 1.62
N ARG A 49 -11.63 -11.25 2.41
CA ARG A 49 -11.70 -11.33 3.88
C ARG A 49 -12.73 -10.37 4.45
N ARG A 50 -12.75 -9.12 3.99
CA ARG A 50 -13.65 -8.06 4.50
C ARG A 50 -15.12 -8.29 4.17
N LEU A 51 -15.45 -8.93 3.04
CA LEU A 51 -16.83 -9.29 2.69
C LEU A 51 -17.45 -10.30 3.67
N ARG A 52 -16.63 -10.99 4.47
CA ARG A 52 -17.10 -11.95 5.49
C ARG A 52 -17.29 -11.31 6.87
N TRP A 53 -16.91 -10.06 7.04
CA TRP A 53 -17.03 -9.36 8.32
C TRP A 53 -18.43 -8.78 8.44
N VAL A 54 -19.01 -8.90 9.63
CA VAL A 54 -20.38 -8.47 9.90
C VAL A 54 -20.34 -7.05 10.48
N PRO A 55 -21.16 -6.11 9.97
CA PRO A 55 -21.29 -4.80 10.58
C PRO A 55 -22.01 -4.91 11.93
N ALA A 56 -21.45 -4.27 12.95
CA ALA A 56 -22.05 -4.15 14.27
C ALA A 56 -21.84 -2.72 14.81
N THR A 57 -22.51 -2.42 15.93
CA THR A 57 -22.33 -1.16 16.64
C THR A 57 -21.57 -1.45 17.93
N GLY A 58 -20.50 -0.71 18.16
CA GLY A 58 -19.68 -0.80 19.36
C GLY A 58 -19.65 0.53 20.13
N ARG A 59 -19.12 0.46 21.34
CA ARG A 59 -18.89 1.59 22.22
C ARG A 59 -17.44 1.58 22.69
N VAL A 60 -16.77 2.71 22.62
CA VAL A 60 -15.41 2.85 23.15
C VAL A 60 -15.46 2.79 24.67
N VAL A 61 -14.71 1.87 25.26
CA VAL A 61 -14.65 1.61 26.71
C VAL A 61 -13.31 1.98 27.33
N GLY A 62 -12.34 2.37 26.50
CA GLY A 62 -11.04 2.86 26.96
C GLY A 62 -10.05 2.96 25.82
N VAL A 63 -8.83 3.37 26.15
CA VAL A 63 -7.72 3.51 25.21
C VAL A 63 -6.50 2.80 25.77
N VAL A 64 -5.80 2.06 24.91
CA VAL A 64 -4.56 1.36 25.23
C VAL A 64 -3.42 2.01 24.45
N ASP A 65 -2.30 2.25 25.11
CA ASP A 65 -1.12 2.80 24.42
C ASP A 65 -0.50 1.74 23.49
N GLY A 66 -0.61 1.97 22.19
CA GLY A 66 0.03 1.16 21.15
C GLY A 66 1.37 1.73 20.72
N LYS A 67 2.21 0.89 20.11
CA LYS A 67 3.51 1.32 19.55
C LYS A 67 3.39 2.44 18.51
N ALA A 68 2.25 2.52 17.81
CA ALA A 68 1.98 3.51 16.78
C ALA A 68 1.04 4.65 17.26
N GLY A 69 0.76 4.73 18.55
CA GLY A 69 -0.19 5.68 19.15
C GLY A 69 -1.36 5.00 19.85
N PRO A 70 -2.34 5.78 20.34
CA PRO A 70 -3.46 5.29 21.13
C PRO A 70 -4.37 4.34 20.33
N LEU A 71 -4.67 3.19 20.92
CA LEU A 71 -5.52 2.15 20.36
C LEU A 71 -6.83 2.09 21.16
N PRO A 72 -7.98 2.48 20.57
CA PRO A 72 -9.24 2.39 21.27
C PRO A 72 -9.63 0.92 21.51
N ARG A 73 -10.08 0.65 22.74
CA ARG A 73 -10.72 -0.59 23.15
C ARG A 73 -12.23 -0.40 22.99
N VAL A 74 -12.85 -1.29 22.24
CA VAL A 74 -14.26 -1.21 21.89
C VAL A 74 -14.99 -2.42 22.44
N GLU A 75 -16.10 -2.16 23.11
CA GLU A 75 -17.11 -3.15 23.46
C GLU A 75 -18.17 -3.20 22.37
N TYR A 76 -18.63 -4.38 21.99
CA TYR A 76 -19.76 -4.55 21.10
C TYR A 76 -20.60 -5.75 21.56
N VAL A 77 -21.86 -5.76 21.13
CA VAL A 77 -22.74 -6.90 21.34
C VAL A 77 -22.73 -7.74 20.08
N ASP A 78 -22.37 -9.02 20.21
CA ASP A 78 -22.37 -9.94 19.09
C ASP A 78 -23.81 -10.32 18.67
N PRO A 79 -24.01 -11.00 17.52
CA PRO A 79 -25.34 -11.43 17.10
C PRO A 79 -26.05 -12.40 18.07
N GLU A 80 -25.31 -13.00 19.00
CA GLU A 80 -25.82 -13.92 20.03
C GLU A 80 -26.21 -13.17 21.32
N GLY A 81 -26.04 -11.84 21.36
CA GLY A 81 -26.36 -11.00 22.51
C GLY A 81 -25.25 -10.95 23.57
N ILE A 82 -24.05 -11.46 23.25
CA ILE A 82 -22.92 -11.51 24.18
C ILE A 82 -22.09 -10.24 24.04
N HIS A 83 -21.78 -9.62 25.18
CA HIS A 83 -20.87 -8.50 25.26
C HIS A 83 -19.43 -8.98 25.04
N ARG A 84 -18.77 -8.39 24.05
CA ARG A 84 -17.38 -8.72 23.69
C ARG A 84 -16.56 -7.46 23.55
N HIS A 85 -15.26 -7.61 23.74
CA HIS A 85 -14.31 -6.51 23.62
C HIS A 85 -13.20 -6.86 22.63
N PHE A 86 -12.79 -5.88 21.85
CA PHE A 86 -11.56 -5.97 21.05
C PHE A 86 -10.78 -4.66 21.16
N THR A 87 -9.47 -4.74 20.90
CA THR A 87 -8.61 -3.57 20.77
C THR A 87 -8.37 -3.33 19.29
N SER A 88 -8.57 -2.10 18.81
CA SER A 88 -8.28 -1.75 17.43
C SER A 88 -6.81 -2.04 17.11
N GLY A 89 -6.53 -2.74 16.00
CA GLY A 89 -5.17 -2.94 15.51
C GLY A 89 -4.54 -1.69 14.86
N PHE A 90 -5.33 -0.63 14.69
CA PHE A 90 -4.89 0.63 14.08
C PHE A 90 -5.04 1.78 15.06
N SER A 91 -3.98 2.59 15.14
CA SER A 91 -3.98 3.88 15.84
C SER A 91 -4.98 4.82 15.20
N ILE A 92 -5.78 5.48 16.02
CA ILE A 92 -6.78 6.46 15.59
C ILE A 92 -6.36 7.82 16.13
N ASN A 93 -6.14 8.77 15.23
CA ASN A 93 -5.78 10.15 15.58
C ASN A 93 -7.01 11.05 15.78
N ASP A 94 -8.22 10.50 15.65
CA ASP A 94 -9.46 11.23 15.86
C ASP A 94 -9.82 11.21 17.34
N GLU A 95 -9.61 12.34 18.03
CA GLU A 95 -9.86 12.48 19.47
C GLU A 95 -11.31 12.15 19.84
N ALA A 96 -12.27 12.39 18.94
CA ALA A 96 -13.67 12.04 19.16
C ALA A 96 -13.87 10.52 19.32
N LEU A 97 -13.07 9.72 18.62
CA LEU A 97 -13.12 8.25 18.68
C LEU A 97 -12.31 7.66 19.84
N LEU A 98 -11.55 8.47 20.57
CA LEU A 98 -10.80 8.06 21.76
C LEU A 98 -11.59 8.31 23.06
N LEU A 99 -12.66 9.11 23.00
CA LEU A 99 -13.54 9.36 24.14
C LEU A 99 -14.34 8.11 24.52
N GLU A 100 -14.22 7.71 25.78
CA GLU A 100 -15.06 6.67 26.38
C GLU A 100 -16.54 7.03 26.26
N GLY A 101 -17.37 6.06 25.92
CA GLY A 101 -18.79 6.30 25.66
C GLY A 101 -19.14 6.51 24.20
N THR A 102 -18.16 6.82 23.35
CA THR A 102 -18.42 7.10 21.93
C THR A 102 -18.95 5.86 21.22
N THR A 103 -20.07 6.03 20.53
CA THR A 103 -20.65 4.98 19.70
C THR A 103 -19.93 4.94 18.36
N VAL A 104 -19.46 3.77 17.96
CA VAL A 104 -18.66 3.56 16.76
C VAL A 104 -19.21 2.43 15.92
N ALA A 105 -19.22 2.61 14.61
CA ALA A 105 -19.51 1.52 13.69
C ALA A 105 -18.30 0.58 13.64
N VAL A 106 -18.51 -0.71 13.87
CA VAL A 106 -17.46 -1.73 13.86
C VAL A 106 -17.77 -2.82 12.84
N LEU A 107 -16.71 -3.46 12.36
CA LEU A 107 -16.77 -4.68 11.59
C LEU A 107 -16.12 -5.76 12.43
N VAL A 108 -16.81 -6.88 12.60
CA VAL A 108 -16.34 -7.99 13.44
C VAL A 108 -16.24 -9.26 12.61
N ASN A 109 -15.21 -10.05 12.88
CA ASN A 109 -15.01 -11.33 12.23
C ASN A 109 -15.88 -12.39 12.94
N PRO A 110 -16.90 -12.97 12.29
CA PRO A 110 -17.78 -13.95 12.94
C PRO A 110 -17.06 -15.25 13.31
N LYS A 111 -15.90 -15.55 12.72
CA LYS A 111 -15.10 -16.73 13.06
C LYS A 111 -14.15 -16.49 14.23
N ASP A 112 -13.77 -15.24 14.45
CA ASP A 112 -12.91 -14.83 15.56
C ASP A 112 -13.41 -13.48 16.09
N PRO A 113 -14.35 -13.48 17.03
CA PRO A 113 -14.97 -12.27 17.53
C PRO A 113 -14.01 -11.39 18.37
N GLY A 114 -12.79 -11.86 18.66
CA GLY A 114 -11.72 -11.02 19.21
C GLY A 114 -11.09 -10.08 18.17
N GLU A 115 -11.24 -10.38 16.88
CA GLU A 115 -10.82 -9.50 15.79
C GLU A 115 -11.97 -8.59 15.35
N GLY A 116 -11.88 -7.32 15.77
CA GLY A 116 -12.76 -6.25 15.33
C GLY A 116 -11.98 -5.09 14.72
N MET A 117 -12.64 -4.32 13.87
CA MET A 117 -12.09 -3.12 13.26
C MET A 117 -13.13 -2.01 13.25
N ILE A 118 -12.74 -0.81 13.65
CA ILE A 118 -13.61 0.36 13.56
C ILE A 118 -13.75 0.76 12.08
N ASN A 119 -14.98 0.95 11.62
CA ASN A 119 -15.33 1.16 10.21
C ASN A 119 -14.68 2.43 9.61
N SER A 120 -14.25 3.40 10.44
CA SER A 120 -13.44 4.54 10.00
C SER A 120 -12.08 4.13 9.41
N GLY A 121 -11.53 2.97 9.82
CA GLY A 121 -10.31 2.37 9.24
C GLY A 121 -10.50 1.82 7.81
N ARG A 122 -11.74 1.72 7.31
CA ARG A 122 -12.05 1.21 5.96
C ARG A 122 -11.48 2.11 4.86
N LEU A 123 -11.48 3.43 5.10
CA LEU A 123 -10.90 4.41 4.18
C LEU A 123 -9.38 4.52 4.32
N ALA A 124 -8.83 4.33 5.53
CA ALA A 124 -7.39 4.40 5.77
C ALA A 124 -6.63 3.28 5.02
N GLY A 125 -7.10 2.03 5.13
CA GLY A 125 -6.46 0.90 4.43
C GLY A 125 -6.55 1.02 2.89
N LEU A 126 -7.67 1.52 2.37
CA LEU A 126 -7.83 1.80 0.94
C LEU A 126 -6.87 2.90 0.48
N ARG A 127 -6.76 4.00 1.25
CA ARG A 127 -5.85 5.12 0.95
C ARG A 127 -4.39 4.69 0.94
N ILE A 128 -3.95 3.89 1.92
CA ILE A 128 -2.58 3.36 1.97
C ILE A 128 -2.31 2.45 0.77
N GLY A 129 -3.23 1.54 0.46
CA GLY A 129 -3.11 0.67 -0.73
C GLY A 129 -3.00 1.47 -2.02
N LEU A 130 -3.82 2.51 -2.19
CA LEU A 130 -3.79 3.39 -3.36
C LEU A 130 -2.50 4.20 -3.44
N MET A 131 -1.99 4.70 -2.31
CA MET A 131 -0.71 5.43 -2.27
C MET A 131 0.46 4.54 -2.69
N VAL A 132 0.51 3.30 -2.20
CA VAL A 132 1.59 2.36 -2.54
C VAL A 132 1.51 1.96 -4.02
N CYS A 133 0.32 1.61 -4.52
CA CYS A 133 0.14 1.30 -5.94
C CYS A 133 0.47 2.51 -6.83
N GLY A 134 0.04 3.71 -6.44
CA GLY A 134 0.33 4.95 -7.15
C GLY A 134 1.82 5.27 -7.20
N ALA A 135 2.54 5.11 -6.09
CA ALA A 135 3.98 5.33 -6.02
C ALA A 135 4.75 4.36 -6.94
N VAL A 136 4.39 3.08 -6.92
CA VAL A 136 5.03 2.07 -7.79
C VAL A 136 4.75 2.35 -9.27
N ALA A 137 3.52 2.72 -9.63
CA ALA A 137 3.16 3.08 -11.00
C ALA A 137 3.91 4.34 -11.47
N LEU A 138 4.05 5.35 -10.61
CA LEU A 138 4.77 6.58 -10.93
C LEU A 138 6.27 6.32 -11.16
N VAL A 139 6.91 5.51 -10.31
CA VAL A 139 8.31 5.12 -10.48
C VAL A 139 8.50 4.34 -11.79
N GLY A 140 7.60 3.40 -12.10
CA GLY A 140 7.62 2.67 -13.37
C GLY A 140 7.49 3.58 -14.60
N LEU A 141 6.57 4.54 -14.55
CA LEU A 141 6.38 5.52 -15.63
C LEU A 141 7.62 6.41 -15.82
N LEU A 142 8.20 6.90 -14.72
CA LEU A 142 9.35 7.80 -14.76
C LEU A 142 10.58 7.10 -15.36
N LEU A 143 10.79 5.84 -15.00
CA LEU A 143 11.85 5.01 -15.58
C LEU A 143 11.60 4.72 -17.07
N ALA A 144 10.36 4.46 -17.48
CA ALA A 144 10.01 4.26 -18.89
C ALA A 144 10.26 5.52 -19.73
N VAL A 145 9.91 6.71 -19.20
CA VAL A 145 10.17 8.00 -19.84
C VAL A 145 11.67 8.27 -19.96
N VAL A 146 12.44 8.01 -18.91
CA VAL A 146 13.91 8.14 -18.94
C VAL A 146 14.52 7.18 -19.96
N GLY A 147 14.07 5.92 -19.99
CA GLY A 147 14.52 4.94 -20.99
C GLY A 147 14.22 5.39 -22.42
N ALA A 148 13.01 5.90 -22.69
CA ALA A 148 12.63 6.40 -24.00
C ALA A 148 13.43 7.66 -24.41
N LEU A 149 13.70 8.57 -23.47
CA LEU A 149 14.51 9.77 -23.71
C LEU A 149 15.97 9.43 -24.01
N LEU A 150 16.54 8.45 -23.30
CA LEU A 150 17.91 7.97 -23.54
C LEU A 150 18.04 7.26 -24.89
N LEU A 151 17.03 6.48 -25.29
CA LEU A 151 16.99 5.86 -26.62
C LEU A 151 16.86 6.92 -27.73
N ARG A 152 16.11 8.00 -27.49
CA ARG A 152 15.93 9.09 -28.45
C ARG A 152 17.17 9.98 -28.58
N SER A 153 17.93 10.18 -27.51
CA SER A 153 19.17 11.00 -27.55
C SER A 153 20.38 10.25 -28.10
N GLY A 154 20.38 8.91 -28.08
CA GLY A 154 21.40 8.07 -28.73
C GLY A 154 21.25 7.92 -30.25
N GLY A 155 20.09 8.30 -30.81
CA GLY A 155 19.76 8.18 -32.23
C GLY A 155 19.88 9.49 -33.01
N GLY A 156 20.99 10.22 -32.84
CA GLY A 156 21.32 11.31 -33.77
C GLY A 156 21.65 10.72 -35.15
N PRO A 157 21.05 11.21 -36.26
CA PRO A 157 21.42 10.73 -37.57
C PRO A 157 22.88 11.13 -37.82
N ALA A 158 23.71 10.14 -38.16
CA ALA A 158 25.00 10.38 -38.79
C ALA A 158 24.75 10.99 -40.18
N THR A 159 24.45 12.28 -40.23
CA THR A 159 24.39 13.05 -41.48
C THR A 159 25.78 13.56 -41.80
N GLY A 160 26.39 13.01 -42.86
CA GLY A 160 27.39 13.62 -43.78
C GLY A 160 28.69 14.13 -43.14
N TRP A 161 29.87 13.91 -43.69
CA TRP A 161 30.31 13.70 -45.07
C TRP A 161 31.64 12.93 -45.03
#